data_AF-A0A9P7E6E0-F1
#
_entry.id   AF-A0A9P7E6E0-F1
#
_cell.length_a   1.000
_cell.length_b   1.000
_cell.length_c   1.000
_cell.angle_alpha   90.00
_cell.angle_beta   90.00
_cell.angle_gamma   90.00
#
_symmetry.space_group_name_H-M   'P 1'
#
loop_
_entity.id
_entity.type
_entity.pdbx_description
1 polymer ?
#
loop_
_entity_poly.entity_id
_entity_poly.type
_entity_poly.pdbx_seq_one_letter_code
_entity_poly.pdbx_strand_id
1 'polypeptide(L)' 'MILLGSRDVMARTGVLPYTSFRRVKTPKGKYFWCIAFACNDPWEQLSTHVPPEEKYKALKEALGREGPPRWYRAI' A
#
# COMPACT_ATOMS: atom_id res chain seq x y z
N MET A 1 4.60 -0.64 -15.08
CA MET A 1 5.85 -0.16 -14.45
C MET A 1 5.65 0.41 -13.04
N ILE A 2 4.50 1.04 -12.72
CA ILE A 2 4.25 1.67 -11.41
C ILE A 2 4.26 0.69 -10.22
N LEU A 3 3.66 -0.50 -10.37
CA LEU A 3 3.60 -1.52 -9.31
C LEU A 3 4.98 -1.99 -8.82
N LEU A 4 5.95 -2.13 -9.73
CA LEU A 4 7.32 -2.54 -9.38
C LEU A 4 8.03 -1.45 -8.58
N GLY A 5 7.91 -0.19 -9.01
CA GLY A 5 8.47 0.94 -8.27
C GLY A 5 7.87 1.10 -6.87
N SER A 6 6.55 0.90 -6.74
CA SER A 6 5.89 0.87 -5.42
C SER A 6 6.43 -0.25 -4.54
N ARG A 7 6.69 -1.44 -5.11
CA ARG A 7 7.23 -2.59 -4.37
C ARG A 7 8.64 -2.31 -3.85
N ASP A 8 9.48 -1.70 -4.68
CA ASP A 8 10.86 -1.34 -4.30
C ASP A 8 10.89 -0.28 -3.20
N VAL A 9 10.03 0.75 -3.29
CA VAL A 9 9.91 1.77 -2.25
C VAL A 9 9.49 1.13 -0.92
N MET A 10 8.48 0.26 -0.94
CA MET A 10 8.04 -0.45 0.26
C MET A 10 9.09 -1.41 0.83
N ALA A 11 9.90 -2.03 -0.03
CA ALA A 11 11.02 -2.86 0.40
C ALA A 11 12.07 -2.03 1.13
N ARG A 12 12.45 -0.87 0.55
CA ARG A 12 13.43 0.06 1.12
C ARG A 12 12.99 0.63 2.47
N THR A 13 11.70 0.86 2.66
CA THR A 13 11.15 1.41 3.92
C THR A 13 10.74 0.31 4.91
N GLY A 14 10.94 -0.96 4.56
CA GLY A 14 10.66 -2.11 5.42
C GLY A 14 9.18 -2.37 5.69
N VAL A 15 8.27 -1.72 4.95
CA VAL A 15 6.81 -1.91 5.09
C VAL A 15 6.28 -3.04 4.21
N LEU A 16 7.05 -3.50 3.22
CA LEU A 16 6.62 -4.55 2.28
C LEU A 16 6.04 -5.82 2.95
N PRO A 17 6.60 -6.35 4.07
CA PRO A 17 6.05 -7.53 4.73
C PRO A 17 4.67 -7.31 5.36
N TYR A 18 4.24 -6.05 5.49
CA TYR A 18 2.98 -5.66 6.10
C TYR A 18 1.98 -5.14 5.07
N THR A 19 2.29 -5.26 3.77
CA THR A 19 1.48 -4.63 2.73
C THR A 19 1.05 -5.56 1.61
N SER A 20 -0.08 -5.24 1.01
CA SER A 20 -0.56 -5.88 -0.22
C SER A 20 -1.06 -4.82 -1.21
N PHE A 21 -0.95 -5.16 -2.50
CA PHE A 21 -1.59 -4.37 -3.55
C PHE A 21 -3.00 -4.91 -3.78
N ARG A 22 -4.00 -4.05 -3.59
CA ARG A 22 -5.41 -4.41 -3.81
C ARG A 22 -6.05 -3.56 -4.88
N ARG A 23 -6.92 -4.16 -5.67
CA ARG A 23 -7.74 -3.45 -6.65
C ARG A 23 -9.10 -3.12 -6.03
N VAL A 24 -9.35 -1.85 -5.75
CA VAL A 24 -10.57 -1.37 -5.10
C VAL A 24 -11.49 -0.72 -6.13
N LYS A 25 -12.79 -1.05 -6.11
CA LYS A 25 -13.82 -0.37 -6.89
C LYS A 25 -14.39 0.80 -6.09
N THR A 26 -14.32 2.00 -6.65
CA THR A 26 -14.98 3.18 -6.08
C THR A 26 -16.50 3.10 -6.24
N PRO A 27 -17.28 3.84 -5.43
CA PRO A 27 -18.74 3.94 -5.60
C PRO A 27 -19.15 4.40 -7.01
N LYS A 28 -18.30 5.20 -7.67
CA LYS A 28 -18.49 5.68 -9.04
C LYS A 28 -18.07 4.66 -10.12
N GLY A 29 -17.83 3.40 -9.75
CA GLY A 29 -17.53 2.30 -10.67
C GLY A 29 -16.08 2.20 -11.14
N LYS A 30 -15.21 3.17 -10.81
CA LYS A 30 -13.79 3.17 -11.23
C LYS A 30 -12.95 2.26 -10.34
N TYR A 31 -11.98 1.57 -10.92
CA TYR A 31 -11.05 0.71 -10.18
C TYR A 31 -9.73 1.43 -9.91
N PHE A 32 -9.15 1.18 -8.74
CA PHE A 32 -7.85 1.70 -8.34
C PHE A 32 -6.98 0.62 -7.71
N TRP A 33 -5.67 0.65 -7.95
CA TRP A 33 -4.72 -0.09 -7.13
C TRP A 33 -4.32 0.74 -5.91
N CYS A 34 -4.50 0.15 -4.73
CA CYS A 34 -4.19 0.72 -3.43
C CYS A 34 -3.20 -0.18 -2.69
N ILE A 35 -2.41 0.40 -1.79
CA ILE A 35 -1.67 -0.37 -0.78
C ILE A 35 -2.57 -0.52 0.44
N ALA A 36 -2.75 -1.75 0.93
CA ALA A 36 -3.35 -2.04 2.22
C ALA A 36 -2.25 -2.45 3.21
N PHE A 37 -2.33 -1.98 4.46
CA PHE A 37 -1.35 -2.24 5.53
C PHE A 37 -1.85 -3.18 6.62
N ALA A 38 -3.17 -3.33 6.73
CA ALA A 38 -3.83 -4.19 7.70
C ALA A 38 -5.17 -4.59 7.10
N CYS A 39 -5.47 -5.88 7.16
CA CYS A 39 -6.77 -6.40 6.80
C CYS A 39 -7.09 -7.57 7.72
N ASN A 40 -8.32 -7.61 8.21
CA ASN A 40 -8.80 -8.73 9.03
C ASN A 40 -9.32 -9.88 8.15
N ASP A 41 -9.27 -9.74 6.82
CA ASP A 41 -9.68 -10.81 5.90
C ASP A 41 -8.61 -11.92 5.86
N PRO A 42 -8.94 -13.15 6.28
CA PRO A 42 -7.99 -14.26 6.32
C PRO A 42 -7.47 -14.67 4.93
N TRP A 43 -8.17 -14.25 3.87
CA TRP A 43 -7.80 -14.54 2.48
C TRP A 43 -6.74 -13.60 1.91
N GLU A 44 -6.45 -12.46 2.55
CA GLU A 44 -5.59 -11.43 1.95
C GLU A 44 -4.08 -11.61 2.22
N GLN A 45 -3.66 -12.70 2.91
CA GLN A 45 -2.25 -12.98 3.27
C GLN A 45 -1.51 -11.76 3.85
N LEU A 46 -2.24 -10.84 4.45
CA LEU A 46 -1.70 -9.66 5.08
C LEU A 46 -1.24 -10.01 6.49
N SER A 47 -0.17 -9.36 6.93
CA SER A 47 0.17 -9.38 8.35
C SER A 47 -1.00 -8.83 9.15
N THR A 48 -1.37 -9.52 10.22
CA THR A 48 -2.32 -9.01 11.22
C THR A 48 -1.74 -7.82 12.00
N HIS A 49 -0.44 -7.56 11.86
CA HIS A 49 0.26 -6.47 12.51
C HIS A 49 0.41 -5.28 11.56
N VAL A 50 0.15 -4.08 12.09
CA VAL A 50 0.44 -2.82 11.41
C VAL A 50 1.95 -2.58 11.43
N PRO A 51 2.57 -2.03 10.37
CA PRO A 51 3.97 -1.66 10.41
C PRO A 51 4.23 -0.67 11.57
N PRO A 52 5.39 -0.76 12.25
CA PRO A 52 5.81 0.21 13.24
C PRO A 52 5.79 1.64 12.70
N GLU A 53 5.53 2.61 13.57
CA GLU A 53 5.40 4.03 13.21
C GLU A 53 6.62 4.57 12.46
N GLU A 54 7.82 4.15 12.85
CA GLU A 54 9.09 4.53 12.19
C GLU A 54 9.12 4.12 10.71
N LYS A 55 8.66 2.91 10.40
CA LYS A 55 8.60 2.41 9.02
C LYS A 55 7.55 3.16 8.21
N TYR A 56 6.44 3.50 8.86
CA TYR A 56 5.39 4.32 8.24
C TYR A 56 5.86 5.75 7.96
N LYS A 57 6.65 6.34 8.86
CA LYS A 57 7.31 7.64 8.67
C LYS A 57 8.29 7.59 7.51
N ALA A 58 9.16 6.58 7.47
CA ALA A 58 10.10 6.38 6.36
C ALA A 58 9.37 6.23 5.01
N LEU A 59 8.24 5.53 5.00
CA LEU A 59 7.39 5.44 3.82
C LEU A 59 6.81 6.80 3.41
N LYS A 60 6.26 7.58 4.34
CA LYS A 60 5.72 8.92 4.06
C LYS A 60 6.78 9.85 3.48
N GLU A 61 7.97 9.84 4.08
CA GLU A 61 9.13 10.61 3.61
C GLU A 61 9.55 10.18 2.21
N ALA A 62 9.69 8.87 1.96
CA ALA A 62 10.04 8.34 0.64
C ALA A 62 9.00 8.67 -0.45
N LEU A 63 7.73 8.82 -0.06
CA LEU A 63 6.65 9.18 -0.98
C LEU A 63 6.51 10.68 -1.20
N GLY A 64 7.08 11.51 -0.33
CA GLY A 64 6.88 12.96 -0.32
C GLY A 64 5.40 13.36 -0.23
N ARG A 65 4.56 12.55 0.45
CA ARG A 65 3.10 12.74 0.54
C ARG A 65 2.60 12.55 1.97
N GLU A 66 1.71 13.43 2.41
CA GLU A 66 1.07 13.35 3.73
C GLU A 66 -0.03 12.28 3.82
N GLY A 67 -0.63 11.88 2.69
CA GLY A 67 -1.75 10.95 2.62
C GLY A 67 -1.38 9.52 2.20
N PRO A 68 -2.26 8.52 2.47
CA PRO A 68 -2.03 7.14 2.06
C PRO A 68 -1.94 7.05 0.53
N PRO A 69 -0.97 6.30 0.00
CA PRO A 69 -0.67 6.38 -1.41
C PRO A 69 -1.71 5.62 -2.26
N ARG A 70 -2.21 6.30 -3.29
CA ARG A 70 -3.12 5.79 -4.33
C ARG A 70 -2.30 5.63 -5.61
N TRP A 71 -2.02 4.40 -6.03
CA TRP A 71 -0.95 4.16 -6.99
C TRP A 71 -1.39 4.06 -8.42
N TYR A 72 -2.65 3.73 -8.67
CA TYR A 72 -3.11 3.61 -10.04
C TYR A 72 -4.62 3.70 -10.15
N ARG A 73 -5.10 4.37 -11.20
CA ARG A 73 -6.47 4.23 -11.69
C ARG A 73 -6.42 3.16 -12.77
N ALA A 74 -7.07 2.01 -12.56
CA ALA A 74 -7.25 1.06 -13.64
C ALA A 74 -8.27 1.66 -14.62
N ILE A 75 -7.84 1.77 -15.88
CA ILE A 75 -8.65 2.29 -17.00
C ILE A 75 -9.74 1.27 -17.32
#